data_AF-A0A2V7XJJ2-F1
#
_entry.id   AF-A0A2V7XJJ2-F1
#
_cell.length_a   1.000
_cell.length_b   1.000
_cell.length_c   1.000
_cell.angle_alpha   90.00
_cell.angle_beta   90.00
_cell.angle_gamma   90.00
#
_symmetry.space_group_name_H-M   'P 1'
#
loop_
_entity.id
_entity.type
_entity.pdbx_description
1 polymer ?
#
loop_
_entity_poly.entity_id
_entity_poly.type
_entity_poly.pdbx_seq_one_letter_code
_entity_poly.pdbx_strand_id
1 'polypeptide(L)' 'GTEAVDSITEICKQIAEEYPRAIFFMGRLIFREEKWYYRLLHNETPNAIQRRLQFDGLQAIVLPIRVLG' A
#
# COMPACT_ATOMS: atom_id res chain seq x y z
N GLY A 1 -5.15 -10.84 6.23
CA GLY A 1 -4.21 -9.70 6.27
C GLY A 1 -2.98 -9.99 5.43
N THR A 2 -2.16 -10.95 5.86
CA THR A 2 -0.89 -11.32 5.20
C THR A 2 -1.07 -11.84 3.78
N GLU A 3 -2.07 -12.71 3.53
CA GLU A 3 -2.34 -13.25 2.19
C GLU A 3 -2.58 -12.16 1.13
N ALA A 4 -3.37 -11.14 1.45
CA ALA A 4 -3.62 -10.02 0.54
C ALA A 4 -2.35 -9.19 0.25
N VAL A 5 -1.46 -9.02 1.24
CA VAL A 5 -0.19 -8.31 1.02
C VAL A 5 0.72 -9.11 0.10
N ASP A 6 0.81 -10.42 0.30
CA ASP A 6 1.69 -11.28 -0.48
C ASP A 6 1.20 -11.38 -1.92
N SER A 7 -0.12 -11.55 -2.14
CA SER A 7 -0.69 -11.54 -3.50
C SER A 7 -0.48 -10.22 -4.23
N ILE A 8 -0.69 -9.08 -3.57
CA ILE A 8 -0.46 -7.75 -4.20
C ILE A 8 1.03 -7.56 -4.52
N THR A 9 1.92 -7.97 -3.62
CA THR A 9 3.37 -7.88 -3.83
C THR A 9 3.79 -8.68 -5.05
N GLU A 10 3.25 -9.89 -5.22
CA GLU A 10 3.56 -10.75 -6.37
C GLU A 10 3.09 -10.15 -7.70
N ILE A 11 1.88 -9.57 -7.73
CA ILE A 11 1.37 -8.88 -8.92
C ILE A 11 2.27 -7.68 -9.27
N CYS A 12 2.72 -6.90 -8.29
CA CYS A 12 3.64 -5.80 -8.53
C CYS A 12 4.98 -6.27 -9.10
N LYS A 13 5.50 -7.43 -8.68
CA LYS A 13 6.72 -8.01 -9.24
C LYS A 13 6.55 -8.38 -10.70
N GLN A 14 5.46 -9.07 -11.04
CA GLN A 14 5.15 -9.45 -12.41
C GLN A 14 5.03 -8.21 -13.33
N ILE A 15 4.38 -7.15 -12.86
CA ILE A 15 4.31 -5.88 -13.59
C ILE A 15 5.70 -5.26 -13.77
N ALA A 16 6.58 -5.33 -12.77
CA ALA A 16 7.92 -4.77 -12.85
C ALA A 16 8.84 -5.53 -13.82
N GLU A 17 8.58 -6.82 -14.06
CA GLU A 17 9.26 -7.59 -15.12
C GLU A 17 8.92 -7.05 -16.51
N GLU A 18 7.66 -6.69 -16.75
CA GLU A 18 7.20 -6.11 -18.02
C GLU A 18 7.53 -4.62 -18.14
N TYR A 19 7.50 -3.88 -17.01
CA TYR A 19 7.72 -2.44 -16.94
C TYR A 19 8.80 -2.09 -15.89
N PRO A 20 10.10 -2.15 -16.25
CA PRO A 20 11.22 -1.95 -15.30
C PRO A 20 11.30 -0.56 -14.64
N ARG A 21 10.50 0.41 -15.11
CA ARG A 21 10.41 1.77 -14.56
C ARG A 21 9.05 2.06 -13.93
N ALA A 22 8.27 1.04 -13.62
CA ALA A 22 6.99 1.19 -12.95
C ALA A 22 7.16 1.85 -11.56
N ILE A 23 6.21 2.71 -11.20
CA ILE A 23 6.11 3.33 -9.88
C ILE A 23 4.75 2.95 -9.32
N PHE A 24 4.74 2.30 -8.15
CA PHE A 24 3.53 1.82 -7.51
C PHE A 24 3.02 2.86 -6.50
N PHE A 25 1.74 3.22 -6.60
CA PHE A 25 1.08 4.17 -5.69
C PHE A 25 0.01 3.46 -4.85
N MET A 26 0.03 3.68 -3.55
CA MET A 26 -0.95 3.15 -2.61
C MET A 26 -1.56 4.29 -1.79
N GLY A 27 -2.86 4.24 -1.55
CA GLY A 27 -3.56 5.20 -0.69
C GLY A 27 -3.62 4.74 0.76
N ARG A 28 -3.32 5.65 1.70
CA ARG A 28 -3.70 5.51 3.11
C ARG A 28 -4.75 6.57 3.43
N LEU A 29 -5.93 6.14 3.85
CA LEU A 29 -6.98 7.05 4.28
C LEU A 29 -6.64 7.64 5.66
N ILE A 30 -6.71 8.97 5.76
CA ILE A 30 -6.54 9.72 7.01
C ILE A 30 -7.86 10.43 7.32
N PHE A 31 -8.39 10.15 8.52
CA PHE A 31 -9.66 10.70 9.01
C PHE A 31 -9.41 11.74 10.10
N ARG A 32 -10.26 12.78 10.16
CA ARG A 32 -10.15 13.87 11.14
C ARG A 32 -10.82 13.55 12.48
N GLU A 33 -11.89 12.75 12.48
CA GLU A 33 -12.63 12.36 13.69
C GLU A 33 -12.27 10.93 14.15
N GLU A 34 -11.96 10.77 15.43
CA GLU A 34 -11.59 9.50 16.07
C GLU A 34 -12.78 8.55 16.28
N LYS A 35 -13.52 8.22 15.23
CA LYS A 35 -14.47 7.10 15.34
C LYS A 35 -13.68 5.78 15.32
N TRP A 36 -13.70 5.10 16.47
CA TRP A 36 -12.93 3.89 16.81
C TRP A 36 -13.06 2.73 15.81
N TYR A 37 -14.10 2.71 14.97
CA TYR A 37 -14.28 1.70 13.93
C TYR A 37 -13.39 1.90 12.68
N TYR A 38 -12.77 3.08 12.48
CA TYR A 38 -11.78 3.30 11.40
C TYR A 38 -10.41 2.68 11.68
N ARG A 39 -10.09 2.36 12.94
CA ARG A 39 -8.83 1.67 13.31
C ARG A 39 -8.79 0.23 12.80
N LEU A 40 -9.96 -0.39 12.57
CA LEU A 40 -10.08 -1.75 12.03
C LEU A 40 -9.88 -1.83 10.51
N LEU A 41 -9.93 -0.71 9.76
CA LEU A 41 -9.76 -0.66 8.30
C LEU A 41 -8.30 -0.67 7.82
N HIS A 42 -7.43 -1.37 8.57
CA HIS A 42 -6.13 -1.89 8.13
C HIS A 42 -5.09 -0.87 7.61
N ASN A 43 -4.72 0.10 8.45
CA ASN A 43 -3.68 1.08 8.12
C ASN A 43 -2.23 0.52 8.05
N GLU A 44 -2.00 -0.76 8.36
CA GLU A 44 -0.67 -1.39 8.27
C GLU A 44 -0.37 -2.03 6.90
N THR A 45 -1.38 -2.39 6.12
CA THR A 45 -1.24 -3.10 4.83
C THR A 45 -0.42 -2.31 3.79
N PRO A 46 -0.66 -1.00 3.55
CA PRO A 46 0.10 -0.23 2.56
C PRO A 46 1.58 -0.11 2.92
N ASN A 47 1.89 0.02 4.22
CA ASN A 47 3.27 0.08 4.70
C ASN A 47 3.98 -1.27 4.55
N ALA A 48 3.29 -2.38 4.80
CA ALA A 48 3.86 -3.72 4.63
C ALA A 48 4.17 -4.01 3.15
N ILE A 49 3.28 -3.63 2.24
CA ILE A 49 3.51 -3.75 0.79
C ILE A 49 4.69 -2.84 0.38
N GLN A 50 4.67 -1.57 0.80
CA GLN A 50 5.73 -0.61 0.46
C GLN A 50 7.11 -1.15 0.89
N ARG A 51 7.22 -1.65 2.12
CA ARG A 51 8.48 -2.18 2.65
C ARG A 51 8.97 -3.38 1.83
N ARG A 52 8.09 -4.31 1.47
CA ARG A 52 8.44 -5.48 0.64
C ARG A 52 8.92 -5.07 -0.76
N LEU A 53 8.16 -4.22 -1.44
CA LEU A 53 8.53 -3.72 -2.77
C LEU A 53 9.86 -2.95 -2.74
N GLN A 54 10.10 -2.12 -1.73
CA GLN A 54 11.36 -1.41 -1.57
C GLN A 54 12.55 -2.36 -1.33
N PHE A 55 12.35 -3.44 -0.56
CA PHE A 55 13.38 -4.48 -0.40
C PHE A 55 13.71 -5.16 -1.73
N ASP A 56 12.73 -5.32 -2.61
CA ASP A 56 12.90 -5.87 -3.95
C ASP A 56 13.41 -4.82 -4.98
N GLY A 57 13.77 -3.61 -4.54
CA GLY A 57 14.27 -2.53 -5.39
C GLY A 57 13.19 -1.81 -6.22
N LEU A 58 11.92 -2.09 -5.96
CA LEU A 58 10.78 -1.52 -6.67
C LEU A 58 10.31 -0.20 -6.04
N GLN A 59 10.03 0.79 -6.89
CA GLN A 59 9.58 2.10 -6.42
C GLN A 59 8.12 2.05 -5.97
N ALA A 60 7.87 2.30 -4.68
CA ALA A 60 6.54 2.30 -4.08
C ALA A 60 6.32 3.49 -3.15
N ILE A 61 5.20 4.19 -3.33
CA ILE A 61 4.83 5.42 -2.60
C ILE A 61 3.47 5.23 -1.93
N VAL A 62 3.39 5.53 -0.63
CA VAL A 62 2.13 5.59 0.11
C VAL A 62 1.68 7.05 0.24
N LEU A 63 0.54 7.37 -0.34
CA LEU A 63 -0.06 8.70 -0.34
C LEU A 63 -1.08 8.84 0.80
N PRO A 64 -1.00 9.90 1.62
CA PRO A 64 -2.02 10.21 2.60
C PRO A 64 -3.24 10.83 1.90
N ILE A 65 -4.36 10.13 1.90
CA ILE A 65 -5.63 10.60 1.33
C ILE A 65 -6.52 11.05 2.49
N ARG A 66 -6.75 12.36 2.60
CA ARG A 66 -7.65 12.91 3.62
C ARG A 66 -9.10 12.71 3.18
N VAL A 67 -9.90 12.06 4.01
CA VAL A 67 -11.33 11.97 3.79
C VAL A 67 -12.00 13.20 4.38
N LEU A 68 -12.63 14.01 3.52
CA LEU A 68 -13.49 15.11 3.93
C LEU A 68 -14.91 14.56 4.02
N GLY A 69 -15.38 14.36 5.24
CA GLY A 69 -16.74 13.90 5.57
C GLY A 69 -17.28 14.71 6.72
#